data_AF-A0A0D1KX21-F1
#
_entry.id   AF-A0A0D1KX21-F1
#
_cell.length_a   1.000
_cell.length_b   1.000
_cell.length_c   1.000
_cell.angle_alpha   90.00
_cell.angle_beta   90.00
_cell.angle_gamma   90.00
#
_symmetry.space_group_name_H-M   'P 1'
#
loop_
_entity.id
_entity.type
_entity.pdbx_description
1 polymer ?
#
loop_
_entity_poly.entity_id
_entity_poly.type
_entity_poly.pdbx_seq_one_letter_code
_entity_poly.pdbx_strand_id
1 'polypeptide(L)'
;MTVEPWFIVAMVLSLSGYAIYLAGLRRHLLEPSRASWLIWTVATGVEAATYVAVNPGEPQGIVFIVSALACIVVTLAMWRRSRWTRPSSTETICMAASLAAIILWLPLQETFWAHMLVVAAVPLGFWPTWASVWEDRARERSPAWGLWTLGDMATLLVTMRSPGSGVGEYGYVVVELLCHASVWFMVGLATLNPIRSFGRREGKLRVLDAYLPANPFAVGETHIGKAVFAAQGFAQAETIVRFSGPIVPAARLPQGLSGASDRYLQIGRDRYMGPSGRIDDLINHSCSPNAGLRFTDDGVFLVALRPIAPGEEIAWDYSTTLADPDWSMQCACGSPECRGVIRAYALLPAEVQDRYRAMGIVAPYLDEHDMGRRVA
;
A
#
# COMPACT_ATOMS: atom_id res chain seq x y z
N MET A 1 -35.40 32.41 5.66
CA MET A 1 -33.93 32.34 5.68
C MET A 1 -33.47 31.95 4.30
N THR A 2 -32.78 32.83 3.59
CA THR A 2 -32.12 32.49 2.33
C THR A 2 -30.94 31.58 2.65
N VAL A 3 -30.95 30.35 2.14
CA VAL A 3 -29.83 29.42 2.34
C VAL A 3 -28.60 29.97 1.62
N GLU A 4 -27.49 30.14 2.33
CA GLU A 4 -26.23 30.60 1.75
C GLU A 4 -25.82 29.64 0.63
N PRO A 5 -25.54 30.10 -0.60
CA PRO A 5 -25.21 29.21 -1.72
C PRO A 5 -24.04 28.27 -1.44
N TRP A 6 -23.06 28.73 -0.64
CA TRP A 6 -21.91 27.94 -0.23
C TRP A 6 -22.25 26.77 0.68
N PHE A 7 -23.34 26.85 1.44
CA PHE A 7 -23.84 25.73 2.25
C PHE A 7 -24.29 24.58 1.35
N ILE A 8 -24.99 24.88 0.25
CA ILE A 8 -25.42 23.87 -0.74
C ILE A 8 -24.19 23.25 -1.40
N VAL A 9 -23.20 24.06 -1.77
CA VAL A 9 -21.94 23.58 -2.36
C VAL A 9 -21.21 22.64 -1.40
N ALA A 10 -21.05 23.03 -0.13
CA ALA A 10 -20.41 22.21 0.90
C ALA A 10 -21.11 20.85 1.05
N MET A 11 -22.44 20.85 1.13
CA MET A 11 -23.25 19.63 1.26
C MET A 11 -23.09 18.71 0.04
N VAL A 12 -23.19 19.26 -1.17
CA VAL A 12 -23.06 18.47 -2.41
C VAL A 12 -21.66 17.85 -2.53
N LEU A 13 -20.61 18.62 -2.22
CA LEU A 13 -19.23 18.13 -2.28
C LEU A 13 -18.98 17.04 -1.24
N SER A 14 -19.42 17.24 0.01
CA SER A 14 -19.29 16.25 1.08
C SER A 14 -19.98 14.93 0.74
N LEU A 15 -21.27 14.99 0.35
CA LEU A 15 -22.04 13.81 -0.05
C LEU A 15 -21.46 13.10 -1.27
N SER A 16 -20.99 13.87 -2.26
CA SER A 16 -20.32 13.32 -3.44
C SER A 16 -19.02 12.60 -3.05
N GLY A 17 -18.27 13.13 -2.07
CA GLY A 17 -17.09 12.50 -1.50
C GLY A 17 -17.40 11.10 -0.98
N TYR A 18 -18.39 10.97 -0.08
CA TYR A 18 -18.81 9.67 0.45
C TYR A 18 -19.33 8.72 -0.64
N ALA A 19 -20.14 9.21 -1.58
CA ALA A 19 -20.67 8.40 -2.67
C ALA A 19 -19.55 7.85 -3.58
N ILE A 20 -18.57 8.68 -3.93
CA ILE A 20 -17.40 8.29 -4.73
C ILE A 20 -16.51 7.33 -3.95
N TYR A 21 -16.28 7.57 -2.66
CA TYR A 21 -15.50 6.68 -1.82
C TYR A 21 -16.13 5.28 -1.75
N LEU A 22 -17.44 5.22 -1.51
CA LEU A 22 -18.21 3.98 -1.47
C LEU A 22 -18.23 3.26 -2.83
N ALA A 23 -18.34 4.02 -3.94
CA ALA A 23 -18.24 3.46 -5.28
C ALA A 23 -16.84 2.90 -5.56
N GLY A 24 -15.79 3.59 -5.12
CA GLY A 24 -14.40 3.13 -5.18
C GLY A 24 -14.19 1.83 -4.41
N LEU A 25 -14.70 1.76 -3.18
CA LEU A 25 -14.68 0.54 -2.36
C LEU A 25 -15.41 -0.62 -3.05
N ARG A 26 -16.57 -0.38 -3.66
CA ARG A 26 -17.33 -1.42 -4.38
C ARG A 26 -16.62 -1.93 -5.63
N ARG A 27 -15.81 -1.09 -6.26
CA ARG A 27 -15.06 -1.37 -7.50
C ARG A 27 -13.62 -1.81 -7.25
N HIS A 28 -13.23 -2.06 -5.99
CA HIS A 28 -11.85 -2.40 -5.63
C HIS A 28 -10.84 -1.36 -6.12
N LEU A 29 -11.19 -0.08 -5.97
CA LEU A 29 -10.30 1.06 -6.26
C LEU A 29 -9.58 1.56 -5.00
N LEU A 30 -9.88 1.00 -3.83
CA LEU A 30 -9.38 1.43 -2.52
C LEU A 30 -9.31 0.21 -1.59
N GLU A 31 -8.33 0.17 -0.69
CA GLU A 31 -8.26 -0.79 0.44
C GLU A 31 -7.93 -0.06 1.75
N PRO A 32 -8.90 0.68 2.31
CA PRO A 32 -8.68 1.43 3.52
C PRO A 32 -8.61 0.55 4.77
N SER A 33 -7.94 1.06 5.81
CA SER A 33 -7.88 0.40 7.13
C SER A 33 -9.26 0.40 7.79
N ARG A 34 -9.65 -0.77 8.32
CA ARG A 34 -10.88 -0.91 9.13
C ARG A 34 -10.81 -0.08 10.40
N ALA A 35 -9.63 0.00 11.01
CA ALA A 35 -9.41 0.77 12.23
C ALA A 35 -9.65 2.27 11.95
N SER A 36 -9.17 2.79 10.81
CA SER A 36 -9.46 4.17 10.39
C SER A 36 -10.97 4.42 10.35
N TRP A 37 -11.74 3.63 9.59
CA TRP A 37 -13.18 3.91 9.43
C TRP A 37 -14.00 3.71 10.71
N LEU A 38 -13.58 2.80 11.60
CA LEU A 38 -14.15 2.71 12.95
C LEU A 38 -13.89 3.97 13.76
N ILE A 39 -12.64 4.45 13.78
CA ILE A 39 -12.24 5.68 14.46
C ILE A 39 -13.05 6.85 13.92
N TRP A 40 -13.17 6.97 12.60
CA TRP A 40 -13.92 8.03 11.94
C TRP A 40 -15.41 7.98 12.28
N THR A 41 -16.00 6.78 12.33
CA THR A 41 -17.41 6.63 12.72
C THR A 41 -17.66 7.15 14.12
N VAL A 42 -16.78 6.83 15.06
CA VAL A 42 -16.88 7.30 16.45
C VAL A 42 -16.58 8.80 16.53
N ALA A 43 -15.49 9.26 15.92
CA ALA A 43 -15.05 10.65 15.93
C ALA A 43 -16.12 11.58 15.32
N THR A 44 -16.58 11.29 14.10
CA THR A 44 -17.59 12.11 13.41
C THR A 44 -18.95 12.07 14.12
N GLY A 45 -19.30 10.96 14.79
CA GLY A 45 -20.51 10.87 15.60
C GLY A 45 -20.46 11.78 16.84
N VAL A 46 -19.33 11.77 17.56
CA VAL A 46 -19.10 12.63 18.73
C VAL A 46 -19.05 14.10 18.33
N GLU A 47 -18.39 14.37 17.22
CA GLU A 47 -18.30 15.69 16.61
C GLU A 47 -19.69 16.24 16.26
N ALA A 48 -20.53 15.47 15.58
CA ALA A 48 -21.90 15.87 15.29
C ALA A 48 -22.71 16.17 16.57
N ALA A 49 -22.59 15.31 17.60
CA ALA A 49 -23.29 15.50 18.86
C ALA A 49 -22.82 16.76 19.62
N THR A 50 -21.50 16.97 19.68
CA THR A 50 -20.92 18.13 20.39
C THR A 50 -21.18 19.44 19.65
N TYR A 51 -21.10 19.46 18.32
CA TYR A 51 -21.40 20.65 17.53
C TYR A 51 -22.85 21.09 17.71
N VAL A 52 -23.81 20.16 17.63
CA VAL A 52 -25.24 20.45 17.82
C VAL A 52 -25.54 20.93 19.24
N ALA A 53 -24.82 20.40 20.24
CA ALA A 53 -24.98 20.83 21.63
C ALA A 53 -24.45 22.26 21.88
N VAL A 54 -23.38 22.66 21.20
CA VAL A 54 -22.77 24.00 21.34
C VAL A 54 -23.47 25.04 20.48
N ASN A 55 -23.92 24.67 19.29
CA ASN A 55 -24.51 25.54 18.28
C ASN A 55 -25.96 25.12 17.93
N PRO A 56 -26.91 25.19 18.88
CA PRO A 56 -28.26 24.73 18.66
C PRO A 56 -28.99 25.58 17.61
N GLY A 57 -29.54 24.93 16.59
CA GLY A 57 -30.31 25.58 15.53
C GLY A 57 -29.51 26.02 14.29
N GLU A 58 -28.18 25.89 14.32
CA GLU A 58 -27.33 26.16 13.16
C GLU A 58 -27.48 25.05 12.09
N PRO A 59 -27.74 25.39 10.81
CA PRO A 59 -27.93 24.41 9.74
C PRO A 59 -26.69 23.55 9.46
N GLN A 60 -25.49 24.02 9.81
CA GLN A 60 -24.22 23.30 9.74
C GLN A 60 -24.26 21.98 10.52
N GLY A 61 -25.01 21.91 11.63
CA GLY A 61 -25.19 20.68 12.40
C GLY A 61 -25.72 19.51 11.58
N ILE A 62 -26.53 19.78 10.55
CA ILE A 62 -27.07 18.77 9.64
C ILE A 62 -25.94 18.13 8.81
N VAL A 63 -24.95 18.91 8.39
CA VAL A 63 -23.79 18.41 7.63
C VAL A 63 -23.07 17.33 8.45
N PHE A 64 -22.81 17.60 9.73
CA PHE A 64 -22.12 16.65 10.61
C PHE A 64 -22.92 15.39 10.88
N ILE A 65 -24.23 15.52 11.14
CA ILE A 65 -25.10 14.35 11.32
C ILE A 65 -25.08 13.47 10.08
N VAL A 66 -25.19 14.07 8.89
CA VAL A 66 -25.19 13.33 7.63
C VAL A 66 -23.82 12.69 7.36
N SER A 67 -22.72 13.40 7.63
CA SER A 67 -21.36 12.84 7.56
C SER A 67 -21.19 11.65 8.52
N ALA A 68 -21.65 11.75 9.77
CA ALA A 68 -21.58 10.65 10.73
C ALA A 68 -22.34 9.41 10.25
N LEU A 69 -23.55 9.60 9.72
CA LEU A 69 -24.33 8.52 9.11
C LEU A 69 -23.62 7.91 7.89
N ALA A 70 -23.00 8.74 7.05
CA ALA A 70 -22.23 8.27 5.90
C ALA A 70 -21.00 7.45 6.34
N CYS A 71 -20.28 7.87 7.40
CA CYS A 71 -19.20 7.10 8.00
C CYS A 71 -19.67 5.71 8.47
N ILE A 72 -20.82 5.63 9.15
CA ILE A 72 -21.42 4.34 9.54
C ILE A 72 -21.66 3.45 8.31
N VAL A 73 -22.23 4.02 7.23
CA VAL A 73 -22.50 3.27 5.99
C VAL A 73 -21.21 2.74 5.36
N VAL A 74 -20.16 3.56 5.28
CA VAL A 74 -18.86 3.13 4.72
C VAL A 74 -18.24 2.04 5.60
N THR A 75 -18.23 2.22 6.92
CA THR A 75 -17.72 1.22 7.88
C THR A 75 -18.44 -0.12 7.73
N LEU A 76 -19.78 -0.11 7.65
CA LEU A 76 -20.58 -1.32 7.46
C LEU A 76 -20.30 -1.97 6.09
N ALA A 77 -20.14 -1.18 5.04
CA ALA A 77 -19.82 -1.67 3.71
C ALA A 77 -18.43 -2.32 3.66
N MET A 78 -17.45 -1.76 4.39
CA MET A 78 -16.11 -2.32 4.54
C MET A 78 -16.08 -3.61 5.36
N TRP A 79 -16.88 -3.69 6.42
CA TRP A 79 -16.82 -4.80 7.40
C TRP A 79 -17.01 -6.18 6.78
N ARG A 80 -17.79 -6.25 5.68
CA ARG A 80 -18.07 -7.48 4.93
C ARG A 80 -16.99 -7.86 3.91
N ARG A 81 -15.96 -7.04 3.69
CA ARG A 81 -15.10 -7.15 2.50
C ARG A 81 -13.58 -7.10 2.70
N SER A 82 -13.04 -6.36 3.68
CA SER A 82 -11.56 -6.26 3.84
C SER A 82 -10.96 -7.38 4.69
N ARG A 83 -9.66 -7.69 4.57
CA ARG A 83 -8.99 -8.66 5.46
C ARG A 83 -8.78 -8.04 6.85
N TRP A 84 -8.96 -8.81 7.93
CA TRP A 84 -8.73 -8.33 9.30
C TRP A 84 -7.23 -8.26 9.59
N THR A 85 -6.72 -7.07 9.87
CA THR A 85 -5.40 -6.85 10.48
C THR A 85 -5.60 -6.35 11.91
N ARG A 86 -4.76 -6.80 12.83
CA ARG A 86 -4.80 -6.27 14.21
C ARG A 86 -4.40 -4.79 14.18
N PRO A 87 -5.10 -3.90 14.92
CA PRO A 87 -4.69 -2.51 15.03
C PRO A 87 -3.25 -2.41 15.53
N SER A 88 -2.48 -1.51 14.94
CA SER A 88 -1.16 -1.15 15.43
C SER A 88 -1.24 -0.56 16.83
N SER A 89 -0.12 -0.53 17.55
CA SER A 89 -0.03 0.12 18.86
C SER A 89 -0.46 1.59 18.79
N THR A 90 -0.13 2.27 17.70
CA THR A 90 -0.49 3.67 17.48
C THR A 90 -1.99 3.86 17.24
N GLU A 91 -2.61 3.02 16.40
CA GLU A 91 -4.07 3.02 16.22
C GLU A 91 -4.81 2.77 17.52
N THR A 92 -4.31 1.83 18.34
CA THR A 92 -4.89 1.50 19.65
C THR A 92 -4.80 2.69 20.61
N ILE A 93 -3.67 3.40 20.63
CA ILE A 93 -3.49 4.63 21.44
C ILE A 93 -4.44 5.73 20.97
N CYS A 94 -4.57 5.97 19.66
CA CYS A 94 -5.49 6.96 19.11
C CYS A 94 -6.95 6.63 19.45
N MET A 95 -7.35 5.36 19.36
CA MET A 95 -8.69 4.89 19.76
C MET A 95 -8.94 5.13 21.25
N ALA A 96 -7.98 4.77 22.11
CA ALA A 96 -8.09 4.96 23.55
C ALA A 96 -8.16 6.45 23.93
N ALA A 97 -7.33 7.30 23.31
CA ALA A 97 -7.34 8.74 23.54
C ALA A 97 -8.68 9.38 23.11
N SER A 98 -9.20 8.99 21.95
CA SER A 98 -10.51 9.46 21.45
C SER A 98 -11.64 9.04 22.38
N LEU A 99 -11.63 7.79 22.87
CA LEU A 99 -12.62 7.30 23.82
C LEU A 99 -12.53 8.01 25.18
N ALA A 100 -11.32 8.25 25.67
CA ALA A 100 -11.09 8.98 26.91
C ALA A 100 -11.62 10.42 26.83
N ALA A 101 -11.43 11.10 25.70
CA ALA A 101 -11.98 12.45 25.48
C ALA A 101 -13.52 12.47 25.59
N ILE A 102 -14.21 11.46 25.04
CA ILE A 102 -15.67 11.33 25.12
C ILE A 102 -16.13 11.08 26.56
N ILE A 103 -15.45 10.20 27.29
CA ILE A 103 -15.79 9.87 28.68
C ILE A 103 -15.59 11.08 29.59
N LEU A 104 -14.52 11.86 29.37
CA LEU A 104 -14.25 13.09 30.10
C LEU A 104 -15.28 14.19 29.80
N TRP A 105 -15.88 14.21 28.60
CA TRP A 105 -16.89 15.19 28.24
C TRP A 105 -18.20 15.05 29.01
N LEU A 106 -18.73 13.82 29.15
CA LEU A 106 -20.04 13.55 29.75
C LEU A 106 -20.29 14.24 31.12
N PRO A 107 -19.33 14.29 32.06
CA PRO A 107 -19.51 14.95 33.35
C PRO A 107 -19.17 16.46 33.36
N LEU A 108 -18.38 16.98 32.42
CA LEU A 108 -17.78 18.31 32.57
C LEU A 108 -18.72 19.48 32.26
N GLN A 109 -19.83 19.26 31.52
CA GLN A 109 -20.89 20.25 31.18
C GLN A 109 -20.43 21.60 30.57
N GLU A 110 -19.13 21.88 30.49
CA GLU A 110 -18.51 23.04 29.86
C GLU A 110 -18.40 22.79 28.35
N THR A 111 -19.42 23.22 27.61
CA THR A 111 -19.62 22.91 26.19
C THR A 111 -18.50 23.41 25.29
N PHE A 112 -17.88 24.54 25.60
CA PHE A 112 -16.82 25.13 24.78
C PHE A 112 -15.50 24.35 24.84
N TRP A 113 -14.96 24.12 26.04
CA TRP A 113 -13.66 23.43 26.18
C TRP A 113 -13.74 21.97 25.77
N ALA A 114 -14.89 21.34 26.02
CA ALA A 114 -15.16 20.01 25.51
C ALA A 114 -15.15 19.95 23.98
N HIS A 115 -15.77 20.92 23.32
CA HIS A 115 -15.74 21.01 21.87
C HIS A 115 -14.31 21.23 21.35
N MET A 116 -13.51 22.08 21.99
CA MET A 116 -12.10 22.30 21.62
C MET A 116 -11.23 21.05 21.80
N LEU A 117 -11.52 20.22 22.80
CA LEU A 117 -10.85 18.93 22.98
C LEU A 117 -11.16 17.98 21.81
N VAL A 118 -12.41 17.96 21.33
CA VAL A 118 -12.81 17.19 20.14
C VAL A 118 -12.10 17.71 18.89
N VAL A 119 -12.04 19.03 18.68
CA VAL A 119 -11.29 19.63 17.56
C VAL A 119 -9.81 19.20 17.59
N ALA A 120 -9.18 19.21 18.76
CA ALA A 120 -7.80 18.74 18.92
C ALA A 120 -7.63 17.22 18.70
N ALA A 121 -8.69 16.43 18.88
CA ALA A 121 -8.68 14.99 18.63
C ALA A 121 -8.86 14.61 17.15
N VAL A 122 -9.40 15.51 16.31
CA VAL A 122 -9.60 15.25 14.86
C VAL A 122 -8.30 14.79 14.18
N PRO A 123 -7.15 15.48 14.31
CA PRO A 123 -5.89 15.02 13.73
C PRO A 123 -5.46 13.63 14.22
N LEU A 124 -5.75 13.28 15.48
CA LEU A 124 -5.45 11.95 16.02
C LEU A 124 -6.28 10.86 15.34
N GLY A 125 -7.51 11.19 14.92
CA GLY A 125 -8.37 10.31 14.12
C GLY A 125 -7.90 10.13 12.68
N PHE A 126 -7.19 11.12 12.12
CA PHE A 126 -6.57 11.03 10.80
C PHE A 126 -5.24 10.28 10.79
N TRP A 127 -4.58 10.14 11.95
CA TRP A 127 -3.27 9.51 12.05
C TRP A 127 -3.16 8.13 11.39
N PRO A 128 -4.10 7.19 11.59
CA PRO A 128 -4.07 5.90 10.91
C PRO A 128 -4.14 6.01 9.39
N THR A 129 -4.92 6.96 8.89
CA THR A 129 -5.03 7.24 7.45
C THR A 129 -3.74 7.83 6.91
N TRP A 130 -3.09 8.76 7.63
CA TRP A 130 -1.76 9.26 7.25
C TRP A 130 -0.71 8.16 7.22
N ALA A 131 -0.67 7.30 8.24
CA ALA A 131 0.23 6.15 8.30
C ALA A 131 -0.01 5.19 7.12
N SER A 132 -1.29 4.87 6.83
CA SER A 132 -1.69 4.02 5.71
C SER A 132 -1.22 4.58 4.36
N VAL A 133 -1.44 5.88 4.11
CA VAL A 133 -0.98 6.57 2.89
C VAL A 133 0.55 6.64 2.82
N TRP A 134 1.22 6.76 3.96
CA TRP A 134 2.68 6.81 4.02
C TRP A 134 3.32 5.46 3.62
N GLU A 135 2.72 4.35 4.08
CA GLU A 135 3.13 3.00 3.69
C GLU A 135 2.82 2.70 2.22
N ASP A 136 1.58 2.97 1.81
CA ASP A 136 1.10 2.73 0.45
C ASP A 136 0.04 3.76 0.07
N ARG A 137 0.47 4.75 -0.73
CA ARG A 137 -0.39 5.84 -1.21
C ARG A 137 -1.56 5.35 -2.06
N ALA A 138 -1.49 4.16 -2.65
CA ALA A 138 -2.58 3.62 -3.46
C ALA A 138 -3.79 3.24 -2.60
N ARG A 139 -3.60 2.85 -1.33
CA ARG A 139 -4.67 2.36 -0.43
C ARG A 139 -5.84 3.34 -0.29
N GLU A 140 -5.52 4.63 -0.29
CA GLU A 140 -6.48 5.73 -0.10
C GLU A 140 -6.60 6.61 -1.36
N ARG A 141 -6.22 6.11 -2.56
CA ARG A 141 -6.25 6.88 -3.82
C ARG A 141 -7.67 7.16 -4.30
N SER A 142 -8.34 8.11 -3.64
CA SER A 142 -9.73 8.49 -3.89
C SER A 142 -9.86 9.98 -4.24
N PRO A 143 -10.69 10.34 -5.23
CA PRO A 143 -11.12 11.73 -5.45
C PRO A 143 -11.87 12.32 -4.24
N ALA A 144 -12.41 11.47 -3.37
CA ALA A 144 -13.19 11.89 -2.21
C ALA A 144 -12.41 12.86 -1.31
N TRP A 145 -11.12 12.64 -1.10
CA TRP A 145 -10.26 13.54 -0.31
C TRP A 145 -10.23 14.97 -0.86
N GLY A 146 -10.21 15.13 -2.18
CA GLY A 146 -10.29 16.44 -2.81
C GLY A 146 -11.69 17.06 -2.72
N LEU A 147 -12.75 16.25 -2.81
CA LEU A 147 -14.11 16.72 -2.65
C LEU A 147 -14.40 17.19 -1.23
N TRP A 148 -13.96 16.44 -0.21
CA TRP A 148 -14.07 16.86 1.19
C TRP A 148 -13.27 18.14 1.45
N THR A 149 -12.02 18.23 0.97
CA THR A 149 -11.21 19.47 1.07
C THR A 149 -11.93 20.69 0.49
N LEU A 150 -12.51 20.56 -0.72
CA LEU A 150 -13.26 21.66 -1.35
C LEU A 150 -14.58 21.95 -0.62
N GLY A 151 -15.21 20.93 -0.05
CA GLY A 151 -16.39 21.05 0.81
C GLY A 151 -16.09 21.86 2.06
N ASP A 152 -15.02 21.55 2.78
CA ASP A 152 -14.60 22.26 3.99
C ASP A 152 -14.23 23.71 3.69
N MET A 153 -13.61 23.96 2.54
CA MET A 153 -13.34 25.32 2.07
C MET A 153 -14.64 26.10 1.82
N ALA A 154 -15.69 25.44 1.29
CA ALA A 154 -17.00 26.06 1.15
C ALA A 154 -17.67 26.29 2.52
N THR A 155 -17.55 25.36 3.47
CA THR A 155 -18.00 25.53 4.85
C THR A 155 -17.30 26.73 5.51
N LEU A 156 -16.00 26.89 5.31
CA LEU A 156 -15.23 28.02 5.83
C LEU A 156 -15.76 29.35 5.30
N LEU A 157 -16.13 29.41 4.01
CA LEU A 157 -16.75 30.60 3.41
C LEU A 157 -18.13 30.91 4.00
N VAL A 158 -18.91 29.89 4.38
CA VAL A 158 -20.18 30.08 5.11
C VAL A 158 -19.89 30.68 6.48
N THR A 159 -18.99 30.09 7.26
CA THR A 159 -18.61 30.58 8.60
C THR A 159 -18.06 32.01 8.56
N MET A 160 -17.21 32.34 7.57
CA MET A 160 -16.68 33.70 7.39
C MET A 160 -17.75 34.75 7.08
N ARG A 161 -18.91 34.33 6.57
CA ARG A 161 -20.01 35.21 6.18
C ARG A 161 -21.18 35.19 7.16
N SER A 162 -21.19 34.26 8.11
CA SER A 162 -22.21 34.19 9.14
C SER A 162 -21.89 35.19 10.27
N PRO A 163 -22.74 36.19 10.54
CA PRO A 163 -22.49 37.14 11.61
C PRO A 163 -22.50 36.45 12.97
N GLY A 164 -21.43 36.61 13.76
CA GLY A 164 -21.37 36.09 15.13
C GLY A 164 -20.69 34.73 15.31
N SER A 165 -20.10 34.15 14.24
CA SER A 165 -19.29 32.93 14.35
C SER A 165 -18.14 33.09 15.34
N GLY A 166 -18.13 32.25 16.38
CA GLY A 166 -17.12 32.24 17.43
C GLY A 166 -15.84 31.49 17.04
N VAL A 167 -14.77 31.69 17.81
CA VAL A 167 -13.45 31.04 17.59
C VAL A 167 -13.54 29.52 17.46
N GLY A 168 -14.49 28.89 18.18
CA GLY A 168 -14.68 27.44 18.12
C GLY A 168 -15.13 26.94 16.74
N GLU A 169 -15.99 27.69 16.05
CA GLU A 169 -16.47 27.33 14.71
C GLU A 169 -15.35 27.44 13.66
N TYR A 170 -14.50 28.46 13.77
CA TYR A 170 -13.33 28.62 12.90
C TYR A 170 -12.25 27.58 13.15
N GLY A 171 -11.90 27.34 14.41
CA GLY A 171 -10.88 26.35 14.78
C GLY A 171 -11.23 24.98 14.25
N TYR A 172 -12.51 24.63 14.33
CA TYR A 172 -13.05 23.40 13.78
C TYR A 172 -12.85 23.28 12.26
N VAL A 173 -13.46 24.19 11.48
CA VAL A 173 -13.47 24.09 10.02
C VAL A 173 -12.06 24.13 9.45
N VAL A 174 -11.16 24.89 10.07
CA VAL A 174 -9.75 24.95 9.67
C VAL A 174 -9.04 23.62 9.92
N VAL A 175 -9.26 22.97 11.07
CA VAL A 175 -8.61 21.70 11.38
C VAL A 175 -9.09 20.59 10.44
N GLU A 176 -10.40 20.49 10.18
CA GLU A 176 -10.93 19.54 9.19
C GLU A 176 -10.34 19.78 7.80
N LEU A 177 -10.37 21.03 7.32
CA LEU A 177 -9.83 21.42 6.03
C LEU A 177 -8.37 20.99 5.89
N LEU A 178 -7.54 21.26 6.91
CA LEU A 178 -6.13 20.88 6.90
C LEU A 178 -5.94 19.36 6.89
N CYS A 179 -6.76 18.63 7.65
CA CYS A 179 -6.68 17.17 7.69
C CYS A 179 -7.08 16.55 6.35
N HIS A 180 -8.21 16.91 5.75
CA HIS A 180 -8.60 16.43 4.42
C HIS A 180 -7.61 16.85 3.33
N ALA A 181 -7.17 18.12 3.34
CA ALA A 181 -6.20 18.62 2.39
C ALA A 181 -4.89 17.83 2.49
N SER A 182 -4.39 17.58 3.69
CA SER A 182 -3.13 16.85 3.87
C SER A 182 -3.19 15.44 3.25
N VAL A 183 -4.27 14.68 3.46
CA VAL A 183 -4.45 13.36 2.85
C VAL A 183 -4.55 13.48 1.33
N TRP A 184 -5.32 14.45 0.83
CA TRP A 184 -5.45 14.69 -0.61
C TRP A 184 -4.10 15.01 -1.27
N PHE A 185 -3.28 15.85 -0.65
CA PHE A 185 -1.94 16.17 -1.12
C PHE A 185 -0.99 14.98 -1.01
N MET A 186 -1.03 14.21 0.07
CA MET A 186 -0.20 13.00 0.22
C MET A 186 -0.50 11.96 -0.87
N VAL A 187 -1.78 11.75 -1.18
CA VAL A 187 -2.22 10.94 -2.32
C VAL A 187 -1.78 11.57 -3.65
N GLY A 188 -1.93 12.89 -3.79
CA GLY A 188 -1.56 13.65 -4.98
C GLY A 188 -0.06 13.66 -5.31
N LEU A 189 0.80 13.71 -4.29
CA LEU A 189 2.26 13.65 -4.41
C LEU A 189 2.74 12.32 -5.01
N ALA A 190 1.94 11.24 -4.92
CA ALA A 190 2.21 10.00 -5.64
C ALA A 190 2.18 10.17 -7.18
N THR A 191 1.49 11.19 -7.67
CA THR A 191 1.19 11.38 -9.09
C THR A 191 1.77 12.67 -9.68
N LEU A 192 2.60 13.40 -8.91
CA LEU A 192 3.14 14.76 -9.19
C LEU A 192 2.08 15.86 -9.34
N ASN A 193 0.78 15.54 -9.25
CA ASN A 193 -0.31 16.50 -9.41
C ASN A 193 -1.58 16.02 -8.66
N PRO A 194 -2.03 16.71 -7.60
CA PRO A 194 -3.24 16.33 -6.83
C PRO A 194 -4.52 16.22 -7.67
N ILE A 195 -4.60 16.91 -8.81
CA ILE A 195 -5.74 16.83 -9.73
C ILE A 195 -5.84 15.43 -10.36
N ARG A 196 -4.73 14.67 -10.47
CA ARG A 196 -4.75 13.29 -10.94
C ARG A 196 -5.42 12.32 -9.96
N SER A 197 -5.68 12.70 -8.71
CA SER A 197 -6.50 11.89 -7.78
C SER A 197 -7.94 11.75 -8.29
N PHE A 198 -8.42 12.68 -9.11
CA PHE A 198 -9.71 12.61 -9.79
C PHE A 198 -9.71 11.70 -11.04
N GLY A 199 -8.61 10.98 -11.30
CA GLY A 199 -8.47 10.06 -12.43
C GLY A 199 -7.77 10.67 -13.64
N ARG A 200 -7.43 9.80 -14.60
CA ARG A 200 -6.85 10.20 -15.88
C ARG A 200 -7.97 10.54 -16.86
N ARG A 201 -7.77 11.57 -17.69
CA ARG A 201 -8.71 11.92 -18.74
C ARG A 201 -8.49 11.02 -19.95
N GLU A 202 -9.49 10.20 -20.30
CA GLU A 202 -9.56 9.44 -21.54
C GLU A 202 -10.78 9.91 -22.34
N GLY A 203 -10.52 10.71 -23.38
CA GLY A 203 -11.58 11.37 -24.15
C GLY A 203 -12.44 12.33 -23.30
N LYS A 204 -13.75 12.07 -23.24
CA LYS A 204 -14.73 12.85 -22.43
C LYS A 204 -14.90 12.34 -21.00
N LEU A 205 -14.35 11.18 -20.65
CA LEU A 205 -14.53 10.53 -19.35
C LEU A 205 -13.24 10.59 -18.52
N ARG A 206 -13.39 10.63 -17.19
CA ARG A 206 -12.28 10.39 -16.26
C ARG A 206 -12.32 8.95 -15.80
N VAL A 207 -11.20 8.25 -15.96
CA VAL A 207 -11.03 6.86 -15.55
C VAL A 207 -10.16 6.83 -14.30
N LEU A 208 -10.65 6.14 -13.28
CA LEU A 208 -9.89 5.82 -12.08
C LEU A 208 -9.30 4.42 -12.29
N ASP A 209 -7.98 4.32 -12.19
CA ASP A 209 -7.29 3.02 -12.27
C ASP A 209 -7.76 2.12 -11.11
N ALA A 210 -7.85 0.82 -11.36
CA ALA A 210 -8.10 -0.16 -10.29
C ALA A 210 -7.04 -0.06 -9.19
N TYR A 211 -7.44 -0.28 -7.93
CA TYR A 211 -6.46 -0.47 -6.88
C TYR A 211 -5.89 -1.87 -7.05
N LEU A 212 -4.61 -1.89 -7.40
CA LEU A 212 -3.74 -3.04 -7.28
C LEU A 212 -2.92 -2.81 -6.01
N PRO A 213 -2.85 -3.76 -5.06
CA PRO A 213 -2.03 -3.57 -3.87
C PRO A 213 -0.62 -3.17 -4.30
N ALA A 214 -0.08 -2.07 -3.77
CA ALA A 214 1.22 -1.59 -4.25
C ALA A 214 2.36 -2.55 -3.93
N ASN A 215 2.12 -3.53 -3.06
CA ASN A 215 3.00 -4.66 -2.85
C ASN A 215 2.27 -5.98 -3.18
N PRO A 216 2.55 -6.62 -4.33
CA PRO A 216 2.00 -7.94 -4.65
C PRO A 216 2.65 -9.06 -3.81
N PHE A 217 3.43 -8.70 -2.80
CA PHE A 217 4.20 -9.59 -1.93
C PHE A 217 3.83 -9.41 -0.46
N ALA A 218 3.90 -10.51 0.28
CA ALA A 218 3.94 -10.54 1.74
C ALA A 218 5.29 -11.12 2.19
N VAL A 219 5.90 -10.58 3.24
CA VAL A 219 7.14 -11.13 3.82
C VAL A 219 6.78 -11.89 5.09
N GLY A 220 7.24 -13.14 5.17
CA GLY A 220 7.09 -13.99 6.36
C GLY A 220 8.42 -14.63 6.75
N GLU A 221 8.34 -15.58 7.68
CA GLU A 221 9.47 -16.41 8.08
C GLU A 221 9.16 -17.88 7.85
N THR A 222 10.17 -18.64 7.44
CA THR A 222 10.18 -20.09 7.30
C THR A 222 11.36 -20.65 8.10
N HIS A 223 11.54 -21.96 8.11
CA HIS A 223 12.70 -22.61 8.76
C HIS A 223 14.05 -22.25 8.12
N ILE A 224 14.06 -21.60 6.95
CA ILE A 224 15.27 -21.08 6.28
C ILE A 224 15.42 -19.55 6.38
N GLY A 225 14.60 -18.89 7.22
CA GLY A 225 14.67 -17.46 7.49
C GLY A 225 13.55 -16.68 6.81
N LYS A 226 13.81 -15.43 6.42
CA LYS A 226 12.80 -14.59 5.75
C LYS A 226 12.45 -15.16 4.38
N ALA A 227 11.18 -15.08 4.01
CA ALA A 227 10.66 -15.57 2.74
C ALA A 227 9.63 -14.61 2.15
N VAL A 228 9.47 -14.67 0.82
CA VAL A 228 8.52 -13.86 0.07
C VAL A 228 7.35 -14.73 -0.37
N PHE A 229 6.14 -14.30 -0.03
CA PHE A 229 4.90 -14.96 -0.38
C PHE A 229 4.08 -14.08 -1.32
N ALA A 230 3.32 -14.69 -2.22
CA ALA A 230 2.42 -13.98 -3.11
C ALA A 230 1.25 -13.40 -2.30
N ALA A 231 1.07 -12.07 -2.27
CA ALA A 231 -0.11 -11.45 -1.63
C ALA A 231 -1.35 -11.51 -2.54
N GLN A 232 -1.11 -11.65 -3.84
CA GLN A 232 -2.10 -11.84 -4.91
C GLN A 232 -1.70 -13.03 -5.79
N GLY A 233 -2.58 -13.42 -6.73
CA GLY A 233 -2.25 -14.46 -7.70
C GLY A 233 -1.38 -13.92 -8.82
N PHE A 234 -0.46 -14.74 -9.33
CA PHE A 234 0.28 -14.49 -10.57
C PHE A 234 -0.09 -15.53 -11.62
N ALA A 235 -0.37 -15.10 -12.84
CA ALA A 235 -0.57 -15.98 -13.99
C ALA A 235 0.77 -16.58 -14.44
N GLN A 236 0.72 -17.72 -15.14
CA GLN A 236 1.92 -18.28 -15.78
C GLN A 236 2.55 -17.26 -16.75
N ALA A 237 3.88 -17.18 -16.75
CA ALA A 237 4.69 -16.23 -17.52
C ALA A 237 4.51 -14.75 -17.13
N GLU A 238 3.71 -14.43 -16.11
CA GLU A 238 3.61 -13.08 -15.59
C GLU A 238 4.92 -12.65 -14.92
N THR A 239 5.33 -11.41 -15.16
CA THR A 239 6.48 -10.81 -14.49
C THR A 239 6.13 -10.52 -13.04
N ILE A 240 6.90 -11.11 -12.13
CA ILE A 240 6.75 -10.98 -10.69
C ILE A 240 7.48 -9.72 -10.21
N VAL A 241 8.80 -9.67 -10.39
CA VAL A 241 9.64 -8.54 -9.95
C VAL A 241 10.86 -8.40 -10.85
N ARG A 242 11.34 -7.17 -11.02
CA ARG A 242 12.64 -6.90 -11.66
C ARG A 242 13.73 -6.92 -10.59
N PHE A 243 14.77 -7.71 -10.81
CA PHE A 243 15.96 -7.70 -9.96
C PHE A 243 16.77 -6.42 -10.22
N SER A 244 17.28 -5.82 -9.15
CA SER A 244 18.03 -4.56 -9.21
C SER A 244 19.18 -4.54 -8.22
N GLY A 245 20.14 -3.63 -8.38
CA GLY A 245 21.27 -3.52 -7.46
C GLY A 245 22.52 -2.96 -8.12
N PRO A 246 23.56 -2.66 -7.33
CA PRO A 246 24.85 -2.23 -7.86
C PRO A 246 25.53 -3.37 -8.62
N ILE A 247 26.06 -3.08 -9.80
CA ILE A 247 26.84 -4.05 -10.58
C ILE A 247 28.30 -4.00 -10.18
N VAL A 248 28.84 -5.13 -9.75
CA VAL A 248 30.23 -5.30 -9.33
C VAL A 248 30.92 -6.39 -10.15
N PRO A 249 32.22 -6.24 -10.47
CA PRO A 249 32.98 -7.32 -11.09
C PRO A 249 33.32 -8.41 -10.06
N ALA A 250 33.50 -9.65 -10.54
CA ALA A 250 33.81 -10.82 -9.72
C ALA A 250 34.98 -10.57 -8.74
N ALA A 251 36.05 -9.92 -9.23
CA ALA A 251 37.24 -9.60 -8.43
C ALA A 251 37.00 -8.64 -7.24
N ARG A 252 35.84 -7.97 -7.20
CA ARG A 252 35.44 -7.08 -6.11
C ARG A 252 34.37 -7.67 -5.19
N LEU A 253 34.04 -8.96 -5.36
CA LEU A 253 33.19 -9.65 -4.40
C LEU A 253 33.90 -9.71 -3.03
N PRO A 254 33.18 -9.44 -1.92
CA PRO A 254 33.74 -9.58 -0.59
C PRO A 254 34.27 -11.00 -0.35
N GLN A 255 35.47 -11.11 0.24
CA GLN A 255 35.97 -12.39 0.74
C GLN A 255 35.24 -12.75 2.05
N GLY A 256 34.67 -13.95 2.14
CA GLY A 256 33.95 -14.39 3.34
C GLY A 256 32.55 -13.77 3.47
N LEU A 257 31.71 -14.00 2.47
CA LEU A 257 30.30 -13.60 2.50
C LEU A 257 29.57 -14.28 3.67
N SER A 258 28.88 -13.49 4.49
CA SER A 258 28.03 -14.02 5.57
C SER A 258 26.81 -13.13 5.82
N GLY A 259 25.66 -13.75 6.09
CA GLY A 259 24.41 -13.03 6.36
C GLY A 259 23.89 -12.22 5.17
N ALA A 260 23.43 -11.00 5.41
CA ALA A 260 22.85 -10.12 4.38
C ALA A 260 23.84 -9.70 3.27
N SER A 261 25.15 -9.94 3.47
CA SER A 261 26.19 -9.64 2.48
C SER A 261 26.33 -10.71 1.39
N ASP A 262 25.69 -11.87 1.53
CA ASP A 262 25.82 -13.04 0.63
C ASP A 262 24.79 -13.06 -0.53
N ARG A 263 24.18 -11.92 -0.82
CA ARG A 263 23.06 -11.81 -1.77
C ARG A 263 23.51 -11.24 -3.11
N TYR A 264 24.47 -11.90 -3.73
CA TYR A 264 24.95 -11.54 -5.06
C TYR A 264 24.34 -12.45 -6.12
N LEU A 265 23.66 -11.84 -7.08
CA LEU A 265 23.16 -12.52 -8.27
C LEU A 265 24.21 -12.43 -9.38
N GLN A 266 24.70 -13.56 -9.89
CA GLN A 266 25.55 -13.53 -11.09
C GLN A 266 24.69 -13.09 -12.29
N ILE A 267 25.21 -12.17 -13.09
CA ILE A 267 24.53 -11.64 -14.29
C ILE A 267 25.44 -11.63 -15.54
N GLY A 268 26.61 -12.26 -15.44
CA GLY A 268 27.59 -12.43 -16.49
C GLY A 268 28.77 -13.24 -15.97
N ARG A 269 29.70 -13.64 -16.87
CA ARG A 269 30.88 -14.44 -16.48
C ARG A 269 31.67 -13.80 -15.33
N ASP A 270 31.97 -12.51 -15.44
CA ASP A 270 32.72 -11.75 -14.42
C ASP A 270 31.90 -10.62 -13.78
N ARG A 271 30.56 -10.69 -13.80
CA ARG A 271 29.68 -9.61 -13.31
C ARG A 271 28.60 -10.13 -12.39
N TYR A 272 28.42 -9.41 -11.28
CA TYR A 272 27.45 -9.71 -10.25
C TYR A 272 26.62 -8.47 -9.94
N MET A 273 25.34 -8.68 -9.64
CA MET A 273 24.42 -7.71 -9.10
C MET A 273 24.36 -7.91 -7.58
N GLY A 274 24.76 -6.90 -6.82
CA GLY A 274 24.68 -6.93 -5.36
C GLY A 274 23.27 -6.65 -4.84
N PRO A 275 23.08 -6.70 -3.52
CA PRO A 275 21.76 -6.55 -2.89
C PRO A 275 21.15 -5.17 -3.16
N SER A 276 19.86 -5.17 -3.44
CA SER A 276 19.08 -3.99 -3.79
C SER A 276 18.53 -3.23 -2.56
N GLY A 277 18.42 -3.93 -1.42
CA GLY A 277 17.69 -3.50 -0.24
C GLY A 277 16.17 -3.69 -0.33
N ARG A 278 15.67 -4.36 -1.38
CA ARG A 278 14.23 -4.53 -1.68
C ARG A 278 13.82 -6.01 -1.63
N ILE A 279 12.61 -6.30 -2.10
CA ILE A 279 11.95 -7.62 -1.98
C ILE A 279 12.69 -8.74 -2.73
N ASP A 280 13.37 -8.41 -3.83
CA ASP A 280 14.18 -9.34 -4.64
C ASP A 280 15.31 -9.99 -3.83
N ASP A 281 15.86 -9.30 -2.83
CA ASP A 281 16.88 -9.83 -1.92
C ASP A 281 16.37 -10.91 -0.95
N LEU A 282 15.06 -11.11 -0.86
CA LEU A 282 14.41 -12.00 0.10
C LEU A 282 13.80 -13.25 -0.54
N ILE A 283 13.87 -13.39 -1.87
CA ILE A 283 13.25 -14.49 -2.60
C ILE A 283 14.17 -15.71 -2.53
N ASN A 284 13.69 -16.77 -1.87
CA ASN A 284 14.48 -17.94 -1.55
C ASN A 284 14.69 -18.91 -2.72
N HIS A 285 15.61 -19.84 -2.50
CA HIS A 285 15.84 -20.98 -3.37
C HIS A 285 14.77 -22.07 -3.20
N SER A 286 14.36 -22.69 -4.32
CA SER A 286 13.70 -24.00 -4.33
C SER A 286 14.23 -24.90 -5.46
N CYS A 287 14.44 -26.18 -5.18
CA CYS A 287 14.77 -27.19 -6.19
C CYS A 287 13.59 -27.52 -7.12
N SER A 288 12.35 -27.25 -6.68
CA SER A 288 11.13 -27.30 -7.49
C SER A 288 10.50 -25.90 -7.48
N PRO A 289 11.07 -24.96 -8.25
CA PRO A 289 10.69 -23.55 -8.19
C PRO A 289 9.34 -23.28 -8.88
N ASN A 290 8.62 -22.27 -8.40
CA ASN A 290 7.44 -21.73 -9.09
C ASN A 290 7.74 -20.46 -9.88
N ALA A 291 8.93 -19.89 -9.74
CA ALA A 291 9.42 -18.73 -10.46
C ALA A 291 10.83 -18.96 -11.04
N GLY A 292 11.22 -18.16 -12.04
CA GLY A 292 12.55 -18.24 -12.64
C GLY A 292 12.99 -16.93 -13.27
N LEU A 293 14.30 -16.75 -13.43
CA LEU A 293 14.85 -15.51 -13.98
C LEU A 293 14.86 -15.52 -15.51
N ARG A 294 14.55 -14.37 -16.09
CA ARG A 294 14.63 -14.06 -17.52
C ARG A 294 15.61 -12.92 -17.72
N PHE A 295 16.61 -13.17 -18.56
CA PHE A 295 17.60 -12.17 -18.94
C PHE A 295 17.17 -11.55 -20.26
N THR A 296 17.02 -10.23 -20.26
CA THR A 296 16.60 -9.43 -21.42
C THR A 296 17.51 -8.20 -21.54
N ASP A 297 17.43 -7.50 -22.68
CA ASP A 297 18.17 -6.25 -22.86
C ASP A 297 17.74 -5.16 -21.85
N ASP A 298 16.48 -5.21 -21.39
CA ASP A 298 15.93 -4.28 -20.40
C ASP A 298 16.30 -4.67 -18.95
N GLY A 299 16.91 -5.83 -18.72
CA GLY A 299 17.37 -6.29 -17.40
C GLY A 299 16.96 -7.72 -17.05
N VAL A 300 17.05 -8.02 -15.75
CA VAL A 300 16.76 -9.35 -15.19
C VAL A 300 15.42 -9.34 -14.47
N PHE A 301 14.52 -10.21 -14.90
CA PHE A 301 13.14 -10.27 -14.40
C PHE A 301 12.83 -11.66 -13.85
N LEU A 302 12.23 -11.72 -12.67
CA LEU A 302 11.64 -12.95 -12.15
C LEU A 302 10.25 -13.11 -12.74
N VAL A 303 9.98 -14.26 -13.34
CA VAL A 303 8.69 -14.60 -13.96
C VAL A 303 8.10 -15.86 -13.35
N ALA A 304 6.78 -15.95 -13.31
CA ALA A 304 6.07 -17.14 -12.84
C ALA A 304 6.18 -18.29 -13.85
N LEU A 305 6.60 -19.48 -13.43
CA LEU A 305 6.73 -20.66 -14.29
C LEU A 305 5.41 -21.43 -14.42
N ARG A 306 4.53 -21.24 -13.44
CA ARG A 306 3.15 -21.75 -13.34
C ARG A 306 2.29 -20.69 -12.65
N PRO A 307 0.96 -20.82 -12.63
CA PRO A 307 0.14 -19.98 -11.77
C PRO A 307 0.59 -20.10 -10.30
N ILE A 308 0.70 -18.95 -9.62
CA ILE A 308 1.07 -18.85 -8.20
C ILE A 308 -0.14 -18.30 -7.46
N ALA A 309 -0.68 -19.05 -6.51
CA ALA A 309 -1.83 -18.62 -5.71
C ALA A 309 -1.41 -17.66 -4.59
N PRO A 310 -2.31 -16.77 -4.12
CA PRO A 310 -2.08 -16.00 -2.92
C PRO A 310 -1.72 -16.91 -1.72
N GLY A 311 -0.66 -16.55 -0.99
CA GLY A 311 -0.13 -17.30 0.14
C GLY A 311 0.94 -18.33 -0.21
N GLU A 312 1.21 -18.61 -1.50
CA GLU A 312 2.34 -19.45 -1.89
C GLU A 312 3.68 -18.70 -1.73
N GLU A 313 4.71 -19.38 -1.23
CA GLU A 313 6.09 -18.86 -1.26
C GLU A 313 6.57 -18.76 -2.70
N ILE A 314 7.11 -17.61 -3.08
CA ILE A 314 7.75 -17.39 -4.38
C ILE A 314 9.21 -17.79 -4.23
N ALA A 315 9.66 -18.76 -5.03
CA ALA A 315 11.01 -19.27 -4.99
C ALA A 315 11.52 -19.63 -6.38
N TRP A 316 12.82 -19.45 -6.61
CA TRP A 316 13.50 -19.77 -7.87
C TRP A 316 14.75 -20.60 -7.63
N ASP A 317 15.28 -21.24 -8.67
CA ASP A 317 16.48 -22.07 -8.52
C ASP A 317 17.76 -21.27 -8.79
N TYR A 318 18.47 -20.91 -7.73
CA TYR A 318 19.76 -20.20 -7.78
C TYR A 318 20.78 -20.81 -8.74
N SER A 319 20.80 -22.14 -8.90
CA SER A 319 21.71 -22.83 -9.81
C SER A 319 21.58 -22.35 -11.25
N THR A 320 20.44 -21.79 -11.66
CA THR A 320 20.21 -21.25 -13.02
C THR A 320 21.06 -20.02 -13.36
N THR A 321 21.82 -19.48 -12.40
CA THR A 321 22.72 -18.33 -12.59
C THR A 321 24.17 -18.59 -12.21
N LEU A 322 24.46 -19.71 -11.54
CA LEU A 322 25.78 -19.99 -10.98
C LEU A 322 26.71 -20.69 -11.99
N ALA A 323 27.83 -20.03 -12.31
CA ALA A 323 28.86 -20.57 -13.20
C ALA A 323 30.01 -21.27 -12.45
N ASP A 324 30.31 -20.84 -11.22
CA ASP A 324 31.48 -21.32 -10.46
C ASP A 324 31.26 -22.73 -9.89
N PRO A 325 31.97 -23.76 -10.38
CA PRO A 325 31.81 -25.14 -9.93
C PRO A 325 32.26 -25.36 -8.48
N ASP A 326 33.11 -24.48 -7.93
CA ASP A 326 33.63 -24.62 -6.57
C ASP A 326 32.68 -24.02 -5.54
N TRP A 327 31.72 -23.19 -5.96
CA TRP A 327 30.71 -22.63 -5.08
C TRP A 327 29.58 -23.62 -4.81
N SER A 328 29.25 -23.83 -3.53
CA SER A 328 28.07 -24.60 -3.13
C SER A 328 27.52 -24.17 -1.76
N MET A 329 26.24 -24.46 -1.53
CA MET A 329 25.59 -24.27 -0.23
C MET A 329 24.60 -25.41 0.07
N GLN A 330 24.42 -25.75 1.35
CA GLN A 330 23.45 -26.76 1.75
C GLN A 330 22.03 -26.26 1.46
N CYS A 331 21.19 -27.12 0.89
CA CYS A 331 19.80 -26.80 0.55
C CYS A 331 18.85 -27.33 1.62
N ALA A 332 18.00 -26.45 2.13
CA ALA A 332 16.93 -26.79 3.07
C ALA A 332 15.55 -26.33 2.55
N CYS A 333 15.33 -26.27 1.23
CA CYS A 333 14.09 -25.73 0.65
C CYS A 333 12.81 -26.53 0.95
N GLY A 334 12.92 -27.75 1.48
CA GLY A 334 11.77 -28.58 1.85
C GLY A 334 10.99 -29.20 0.68
N SER A 335 11.41 -28.99 -0.57
CA SER A 335 10.80 -29.63 -1.73
C SER A 335 10.99 -31.17 -1.68
N PRO A 336 9.99 -31.97 -2.12
CA PRO A 336 10.18 -33.41 -2.33
C PRO A 336 11.28 -33.74 -3.36
N GLU A 337 11.55 -32.82 -4.30
CA GLU A 337 12.64 -32.92 -5.28
C GLU A 337 13.93 -32.22 -4.79
N CYS A 338 14.08 -32.02 -3.47
CA CYS A 338 15.25 -31.33 -2.93
C CYS A 338 16.55 -32.09 -3.25
N ARG A 339 17.51 -31.40 -3.86
CA ARG A 339 18.83 -31.94 -4.21
C ARG A 339 19.80 -31.99 -3.01
N GLY A 340 19.42 -31.44 -1.86
CA GLY A 340 20.25 -31.33 -0.65
C GLY A 340 21.37 -30.28 -0.73
N VAL A 341 21.70 -29.79 -1.92
CA VAL A 341 22.80 -28.85 -2.17
C VAL A 341 22.51 -28.00 -3.41
N ILE A 342 22.82 -26.72 -3.30
CA ILE A 342 22.79 -25.73 -4.39
C ILE A 342 24.24 -25.60 -4.90
N ARG A 343 24.43 -25.66 -6.22
CA ARG A 343 25.74 -25.66 -6.88
C ARG A 343 25.63 -25.10 -8.31
N ALA A 344 26.74 -24.99 -9.02
CA ALA A 344 26.76 -24.54 -10.41
C ALA A 344 25.81 -25.31 -11.34
N TYR A 345 25.27 -24.61 -12.34
CA TYR A 345 24.35 -25.16 -13.33
C TYR A 345 24.92 -26.40 -14.05
N ALA A 346 26.21 -26.36 -14.42
CA ALA A 346 26.89 -27.45 -15.12
C ALA A 346 26.94 -28.76 -14.33
N LEU A 347 26.78 -28.68 -13.00
CA LEU A 347 26.79 -29.82 -12.09
C LEU A 347 25.39 -30.37 -11.78
N LEU A 348 24.33 -29.79 -12.35
CA LEU A 348 22.97 -30.32 -12.23
C LEU A 348 22.79 -31.56 -13.11
N PRO A 349 21.87 -32.49 -12.76
CA PRO A 349 21.53 -33.61 -13.63
C PRO A 349 21.08 -33.14 -15.02
N ALA A 350 21.45 -33.87 -16.07
CA ALA A 350 21.17 -33.50 -17.46
C ALA A 350 19.67 -33.22 -17.70
N GLU A 351 18.79 -34.06 -17.15
CA GLU A 351 17.33 -33.87 -17.24
C GLU A 351 16.87 -32.52 -16.64
N VAL A 352 17.46 -32.11 -15.53
CA VAL A 352 17.16 -30.81 -14.89
C VAL A 352 17.69 -29.67 -15.74
N GLN A 353 18.88 -29.82 -16.30
CA GLN A 353 19.45 -28.84 -17.22
C GLN A 353 18.53 -28.63 -18.43
N ASP A 354 18.11 -29.72 -19.08
CA ASP A 354 17.22 -29.68 -20.26
C ASP A 354 15.85 -29.07 -19.93
N ARG A 355 15.27 -29.44 -18.79
CA ARG A 355 14.02 -28.85 -18.29
C ARG A 355 14.14 -27.34 -18.12
N TYR A 356 15.22 -26.86 -17.50
CA TYR A 356 15.43 -25.42 -17.29
C TYR A 356 15.75 -24.67 -18.60
N ARG A 357 16.45 -25.29 -19.55
CA ARG A 357 16.63 -24.72 -20.91
C ARG A 357 15.30 -24.58 -21.63
N ALA A 358 14.47 -25.62 -21.62
CA ALA A 358 13.14 -25.61 -22.23
C ALA A 358 12.24 -24.55 -21.59
N MET A 359 12.38 -24.33 -20.28
CA MET A 359 11.71 -23.25 -19.57
C MET A 359 12.34 -21.87 -19.80
N GLY A 360 13.47 -21.74 -20.50
CA GLY A 360 14.15 -20.48 -20.81
C GLY A 360 14.72 -19.72 -19.60
N ILE A 361 14.90 -20.38 -18.44
CA ILE A 361 15.31 -19.74 -17.18
C ILE A 361 16.82 -19.80 -16.93
N VAL A 362 17.58 -20.41 -17.83
CA VAL A 362 19.04 -20.55 -17.72
C VAL A 362 19.69 -19.23 -18.14
N ALA A 363 20.61 -18.73 -17.32
CA ALA A 363 21.30 -17.50 -17.64
C ALA A 363 22.12 -17.65 -18.94
N PRO A 364 22.12 -16.66 -19.86
CA PRO A 364 22.72 -16.80 -21.19
C PRO A 364 24.21 -17.14 -21.19
N TYR A 365 24.96 -16.74 -20.15
CA TYR A 365 26.39 -17.01 -20.05
C TYR A 365 26.73 -18.42 -19.55
N LEU A 366 25.71 -19.22 -19.19
CA LEU A 366 25.83 -20.63 -18.80
C LEU A 366 25.49 -21.58 -19.95
N ASP A 367 24.83 -21.09 -21.00
CA ASP A 367 24.44 -21.90 -22.15
C ASP A 367 25.50 -21.80 -23.24
N GLU A 368 26.29 -22.86 -23.41
CA GLU A 368 27.38 -22.91 -24.39
C GLU A 368 26.87 -22.89 -25.84
N HIS A 369 25.60 -23.24 -26.10
CA HIS A 369 25.03 -23.24 -27.46
C HIS A 369 24.87 -21.84 -28.07
N ASP A 370 24.78 -20.75 -27.28
CA ASP A 370 24.68 -19.38 -27.81
C ASP A 370 26.05 -18.78 -28.19
N MET A 371 27.16 -19.43 -27.81
CA MET A 371 28.52 -18.97 -28.19
C MET A 371 28.86 -19.23 -29.66
N GLY A 372 28.16 -20.15 -30.34
CA GLY A 372 28.36 -20.42 -31.76
C GLY A 372 27.63 -19.46 -32.71
N ARG A 373 26.65 -18.69 -32.22
CA ARG A 373 25.81 -17.80 -33.05
C ARG A 373 26.21 -16.33 -33.04
N ARG A 374 27.01 -15.89 -32.06
CA ARG A 374 27.48 -14.49 -31.96
C ARG A 374 28.88 -14.25 -32.55
N VAL A 375 29.53 -15.30 -33.06
CA VAL A 375 30.88 -15.24 -33.66
C VAL A 375 30.88 -15.70 -35.14
N ALA A 376 29.72 -15.67 -35.80
CA ALA A 376 29.58 -15.96 -37.23
C ALA A 376 29.09 -14.73 -37.99
#